data_AF-A0A1J8QD24-F1
#
_entry.id   AF-A0A1J8QD24-F1
#
_cell.length_a   1.000
_cell.length_b   1.000
_cell.length_c   1.000
_cell.angle_alpha   90.00
_cell.angle_beta   90.00
_cell.angle_gamma   90.00
#
_symmetry.space_group_name_H-M   'P 1'
#
loop_
_entity.id
_entity.type
_entity.pdbx_description
1 polymer ?
#
loop_
_entity_poly.entity_id
_entity_poly.type
_entity_poly.pdbx_seq_one_letter_code
_entity_poly.pdbx_strand_id
1 'polypeptide(L)'
;MGALNPDSASLEVVADIIPWWGIHSLQYPTLAQIARDYLPIRGSAVLSEQAFSSGGNTSTIRRNSLVPSTFSALQLLKAAYKNRHVSAVSEAARQADLLADLSQLLVDV
;
A
#
# COMPACT_ATOMS: atom_id res chain seq x y z
N MET A 1 19.74 45.32 18.68
CA MET A 1 20.49 44.08 18.94
C MET A 1 19.59 43.16 19.74
N GLY A 2 18.67 42.47 19.07
CA GLY A 2 17.71 41.56 19.71
C GLY A 2 18.37 40.19 19.83
N ALA A 3 18.47 39.68 21.05
CA ALA A 3 19.07 38.39 21.34
C ALA A 3 18.32 37.28 20.59
N LEU A 4 19.08 36.53 19.78
CA LEU A 4 18.65 35.26 19.20
C LEU A 4 18.31 34.30 20.35
N ASN A 5 17.07 33.84 20.37
CA ASN A 5 16.56 32.91 21.36
C ASN A 5 17.36 31.57 21.28
N PRO A 6 17.94 31.07 22.37
CA PRO A 6 18.69 29.80 22.37
C PRO A 6 17.81 28.55 22.20
N ASP A 7 16.49 28.70 22.22
CA ASP A 7 15.52 27.63 22.01
C ASP A 7 15.24 27.33 20.52
N SER A 8 16.03 27.86 19.59
CA SER A 8 16.14 27.29 18.24
C SER A 8 16.93 25.97 18.24
N ALA A 9 17.01 25.32 19.40
CA ALA A 9 17.48 23.97 19.62
C ALA A 9 16.85 23.06 18.56
N SER A 10 17.67 22.76 17.57
CA SER A 10 17.64 21.58 16.71
C SER A 10 16.23 21.11 16.43
N LEU A 11 15.66 21.54 15.29
CA LEU A 11 14.58 20.80 14.64
C LEU A 11 14.99 19.32 14.68
N GLU A 12 14.49 18.57 15.66
CA GLU A 12 14.76 17.14 15.75
C GLU A 12 14.23 16.61 14.43
N VAL A 13 15.15 16.19 13.57
CA VAL A 13 14.80 15.60 12.28
C VAL A 13 14.11 14.31 12.66
N VAL A 14 12.78 14.37 12.75
CA VAL A 14 11.94 13.21 13.00
C VAL A 14 12.26 12.24 11.87
N ALA A 15 13.02 11.19 12.19
CA ALA A 15 13.56 10.25 11.22
C ALA A 15 12.44 9.54 10.43
N ASP A 16 11.26 9.41 11.05
CA ASP A 16 10.04 8.98 10.37
C ASP A 16 8.82 9.77 10.89
N ILE A 17 8.31 10.66 10.02
CA ILE A 17 7.19 11.55 10.32
C ILE A 17 5.85 10.78 10.41
N ILE A 18 5.75 9.60 9.82
CA ILE A 18 4.50 8.82 9.76
C ILE A 18 4.14 8.26 11.16
N PRO A 19 5.02 7.53 11.88
CA PRO A 19 4.77 7.10 13.26
C PRO A 19 4.54 8.28 14.21
N TRP A 20 5.25 9.40 14.00
CA TRP A 20 5.13 10.58 14.84
C TRP A 20 3.70 11.12 14.88
N TRP A 21 3.06 11.28 13.71
CA TRP A 21 1.63 11.68 13.64
C TRP A 21 0.69 10.62 14.21
N GLY A 22 1.06 9.34 14.16
CA GLY A 22 0.33 8.27 14.83
C GLY A 22 0.28 8.47 16.34
N ILE A 23 1.44 8.72 16.96
CA ILE A 23 1.59 8.92 18.41
C ILE A 23 0.87 10.21 18.86
N HIS A 24 1.00 11.30 18.10
CA HIS A 24 0.45 12.61 18.47
C HIS A 24 -1.00 12.84 18.02
N SER A 25 -1.66 11.81 17.49
CA SER A 25 -3.02 11.93 16.95
C SER A 25 -4.07 12.36 17.98
N LEU A 26 -3.89 12.01 19.26
CA LEU A 26 -4.77 12.46 20.34
C LEU A 26 -4.55 13.92 20.72
N GLN A 27 -3.32 14.41 20.60
CA GLN A 27 -2.97 15.80 20.93
C GLN A 27 -3.38 16.76 19.81
N TYR A 28 -3.29 16.29 18.55
CA TYR A 28 -3.61 17.08 17.37
C TYR A 28 -4.55 16.32 16.42
N PRO A 29 -5.82 16.08 16.79
CA PRO A 29 -6.73 15.22 16.03
C PRO A 29 -6.96 15.70 14.60
N THR A 30 -7.23 17.01 14.42
CA THR A 30 -7.49 17.60 13.10
C THR A 30 -6.24 17.57 12.23
N LEU A 31 -5.07 17.92 12.79
CA LEU A 31 -3.82 17.94 12.02
C LEU A 31 -3.34 16.52 11.69
N ALA A 32 -3.51 15.56 12.59
CA ALA A 32 -3.19 14.17 12.32
C ALA A 32 -4.07 13.58 11.22
N GLN A 33 -5.34 14.00 11.12
CA GLN A 33 -6.20 13.61 10.01
C GLN A 33 -5.70 14.18 8.68
N ILE A 34 -5.36 15.47 8.64
CA ILE A 34 -4.76 16.11 7.45
C ILE A 34 -3.44 15.41 7.09
N ALA A 35 -2.57 15.15 8.06
CA ALA A 35 -1.30 14.48 7.82
C ALA A 35 -1.49 13.07 7.24
N ARG A 36 -2.49 12.31 7.69
CA ARG A 36 -2.84 11.00 7.13
C ARG A 36 -3.31 11.07 5.68
N ASP A 37 -3.96 12.16 5.29
CA ASP A 37 -4.43 12.33 3.91
C ASP A 37 -3.30 12.75 2.97
N TYR A 38 -2.39 13.62 3.42
CA TYR A 38 -1.36 14.22 2.56
C TYR A 38 -0.02 13.49 2.56
N LEU A 39 0.44 12.92 3.68
CA LEU A 39 1.76 12.25 3.73
C LEU A 39 1.88 11.02 2.82
N PRO A 40 0.82 10.22 2.56
CA PRO A 40 0.89 9.14 1.59
C PRO A 40 1.02 9.64 0.14
N ILE A 41 0.68 10.89 -0.14
CA ILE A 41 0.80 11.48 -1.47
C ILE A 41 2.28 11.64 -1.78
N ARG A 42 2.76 10.83 -2.72
CA ARG A 42 4.14 10.95 -3.22
C ARG A 42 4.30 12.29 -3.91
N GLY A 43 5.24 13.10 -3.45
CA GLY A 43 5.59 14.38 -4.08
C GLY A 43 6.27 14.26 -5.45
N SER A 44 6.43 13.04 -6.00
CA SER A 44 7.14 12.79 -7.26
C SER A 44 6.40 11.79 -8.15
N ALA A 45 6.41 12.09 -9.45
CA ALA A 45 5.91 11.22 -10.52
C ALA A 45 6.74 9.93 -10.71
N VAL A 46 7.88 9.77 -10.02
CA VAL A 46 8.73 8.57 -10.13
C VAL A 46 7.95 7.28 -9.86
N LEU A 47 6.88 7.33 -9.05
CA LEU A 47 6.06 6.14 -8.78
C LEU A 47 5.20 5.72 -9.98
N SER A 48 4.59 6.70 -10.66
CA SER A 48 3.78 6.45 -11.85
C SER A 48 4.66 6.06 -13.04
N GLU A 49 5.85 6.67 -13.18
CA GLU A 49 6.85 6.27 -14.17
C GLU A 49 7.32 4.82 -13.93
N GLN A 50 7.66 4.47 -12.69
CA GLN A 50 8.06 3.09 -12.36
C GLN A 50 6.94 2.09 -12.64
N ALA A 51 5.69 2.43 -12.29
CA ALA A 51 4.54 1.59 -12.61
C ALA A 51 4.40 1.39 -14.13
N PHE A 52 4.52 2.47 -14.91
CA PHE A 52 4.43 2.45 -16.37
C PHE A 52 5.56 1.64 -17.02
N SER A 53 6.82 1.84 -16.61
CA SER A 53 7.96 1.05 -17.08
C SER A 53 7.79 -0.43 -16.74
N SER A 54 7.28 -0.75 -15.54
CA SER A 54 7.01 -2.14 -15.16
C SER A 54 5.87 -2.79 -15.96
N GLY A 55 4.91 -1.97 -16.41
CA GLY A 55 3.85 -2.35 -17.32
C GLY A 55 4.38 -2.66 -18.71
N GLY A 56 5.31 -1.84 -19.21
CA GLY A 56 6.01 -2.07 -20.49
C GLY A 56 6.69 -3.44 -20.56
N ASN A 57 7.36 -3.87 -19.48
CA ASN A 57 7.94 -5.23 -19.42
C ASN A 57 6.89 -6.35 -19.49
N THR A 58 5.69 -6.09 -18.95
CA THR A 58 4.59 -7.07 -18.95
C THR A 58 3.89 -7.11 -20.31
N SER A 59 3.80 -5.97 -20.99
CA SER A 59 3.35 -5.84 -22.39
C SER A 59 4.52 -6.12 -23.35
N THR A 60 5.07 -7.33 -23.27
CA THR A 60 6.10 -7.77 -24.21
C THR A 60 5.46 -7.98 -25.60
N ILE A 61 6.23 -7.83 -26.68
CA ILE A 61 5.76 -7.99 -28.08
C ILE A 61 4.96 -9.31 -28.30
N ARG A 62 5.29 -10.37 -27.55
CA ARG A 62 4.61 -11.68 -27.60
C ARG A 62 3.28 -11.78 -26.84
N ARG A 63 2.92 -10.79 -26.01
CA ARG A 63 1.70 -10.77 -25.16
C ARG A 63 0.82 -9.54 -25.43
N ASN A 64 0.96 -8.92 -26.60
CA ASN A 64 0.20 -7.72 -27.00
C ASN A 64 -1.27 -8.01 -27.37
N SER A 65 -1.76 -9.24 -27.17
CA SER A 65 -3.16 -9.63 -27.43
C SER A 65 -4.03 -9.58 -26.17
N LEU A 66 -3.51 -9.12 -25.03
CA LEU A 66 -4.28 -9.00 -23.80
C LEU A 66 -5.26 -7.84 -23.91
N VAL A 67 -6.53 -8.09 -23.56
CA VAL A 67 -7.53 -7.03 -23.43
C VAL A 67 -7.09 -6.05 -22.33
N PRO A 68 -7.25 -4.73 -22.50
CA PRO A 68 -6.80 -3.72 -21.53
C PRO A 68 -7.32 -3.94 -20.10
N SER A 69 -8.52 -4.53 -19.96
CA SER A 69 -9.10 -4.91 -18.67
C SER A 69 -8.29 -6.00 -17.97
N THR A 70 -7.93 -7.06 -18.68
CA THR A 70 -7.11 -8.17 -18.16
C THR A 70 -5.70 -7.70 -17.82
N PHE A 71 -5.11 -6.84 -18.65
CA PHE A 71 -3.80 -6.26 -18.37
C PHE A 71 -3.81 -5.42 -17.08
N SER A 72 -4.82 -4.57 -16.92
CA SER A 72 -5.01 -3.76 -15.71
C SER A 72 -5.16 -4.62 -14.45
N ALA A 73 -5.98 -5.68 -14.52
CA ALA A 73 -6.16 -6.62 -13.42
C ALA A 73 -4.84 -7.33 -13.05
N LEU A 74 -4.04 -7.71 -14.04
CA LEU A 74 -2.72 -8.33 -13.81
C LEU A 74 -1.72 -7.36 -13.18
N GLN A 75 -1.69 -6.09 -13.60
CA GLN A 75 -0.84 -5.09 -12.96
C GLN A 75 -1.26 -4.84 -11.50
N LEU A 76 -2.56 -4.76 -11.23
CA LEU A 76 -3.09 -4.62 -9.87
C LEU A 76 -2.72 -5.82 -9.00
N LEU A 77 -2.90 -7.04 -9.52
CA LEU A 77 -2.56 -8.27 -8.83
C LEU A 77 -1.05 -8.34 -8.51
N LYS A 78 -0.21 -8.01 -9.49
CA LYS A 78 1.25 -7.94 -9.32
C LYS A 78 1.66 -6.93 -8.25
N ALA A 79 1.03 -5.74 -8.24
CA ALA A 79 1.27 -4.73 -7.22
C ALA A 79 0.83 -5.19 -5.83
N ALA A 80 -0.34 -5.83 -5.72
CA ALA A 80 -0.87 -6.36 -4.47
C ALA A 80 0.04 -7.45 -3.88
N TYR A 81 0.57 -8.36 -4.71
CA TYR A 81 1.56 -9.35 -4.28
C TYR A 81 2.86 -8.71 -3.78
N LYS A 82 3.40 -7.74 -4.53
CA LYS A 82 4.64 -7.05 -4.16
C LYS A 82 4.51 -6.30 -2.82
N ASN A 83 3.36 -5.69 -2.59
CA ASN A 83 3.05 -4.95 -1.36
C ASN A 83 2.57 -5.87 -0.22
N ARG A 84 2.53 -7.19 -0.43
CA ARG A 84 2.02 -8.21 0.52
C ARG A 84 0.57 -7.99 0.97
N HIS A 85 -0.23 -7.28 0.19
CA HIS A 85 -1.66 -7.12 0.45
C HIS A 85 -2.45 -8.40 0.14
N VAL A 86 -1.93 -9.24 -0.77
CA VAL A 86 -2.48 -10.55 -1.13
C VAL A 86 -1.41 -11.60 -0.88
N SER A 87 -1.68 -12.53 0.03
CA SER A 87 -0.89 -13.75 0.19
C SER A 87 -1.64 -14.89 -0.47
N ALA A 88 -1.06 -15.48 -1.52
CA ALA A 88 -1.61 -16.67 -2.17
C ALA A 88 -1.91 -17.78 -1.15
N VAL A 89 -1.14 -17.82 -0.06
CA VAL A 89 -1.26 -18.79 1.02
C VAL A 89 -2.55 -18.60 1.82
N SER A 90 -2.96 -17.36 2.12
CA SER A 90 -4.17 -17.11 2.91
C SER A 90 -5.45 -17.34 2.10
N GLU A 91 -5.40 -17.09 0.79
CA GLU A 91 -6.56 -17.33 -0.08
C GLU A 91 -6.72 -18.82 -0.40
N ALA A 92 -5.62 -19.54 -0.64
CA ALA A 92 -5.66 -20.99 -0.78
C ALA A 92 -6.16 -21.69 0.50
N ALA A 93 -5.80 -21.16 1.68
CA ALA A 93 -6.32 -21.65 2.96
C ALA A 93 -7.84 -21.45 3.09
N ARG A 94 -8.37 -20.27 2.72
CA ARG A 94 -9.83 -20.00 2.74
C ARG A 94 -10.61 -20.91 1.80
N GLN A 95 -10.07 -21.18 0.59
CA GLN A 95 -10.71 -22.12 -0.34
C GLN A 95 -10.69 -23.55 0.20
N ALA A 96 -9.60 -23.96 0.87
CA ALA A 96 -9.51 -25.27 1.49
C ALA A 96 -10.48 -25.41 2.68
N ASP A 97 -10.60 -24.37 3.51
CA ASP A 97 -11.54 -24.33 4.64
C ASP A 97 -13.00 -24.37 4.15
N LEU A 98 -13.35 -23.65 3.08
CA LEU A 98 -14.69 -23.72 2.48
C LEU A 98 -15.04 -25.12 1.94
N LEU A 99 -14.08 -25.81 1.33
CA LEU A 99 -14.29 -27.18 0.86
C LEU A 99 -14.39 -28.18 2.02
N ALA A 100 -13.65 -27.93 3.10
CA ALA A 100 -13.74 -28.73 4.33
C ALA A 100 -15.12 -28.56 5.00
N ASP A 101 -15.63 -27.34 5.12
CA ASP A 101 -16.95 -27.06 5.69
C ASP A 101 -18.09 -27.66 4.86
N LEU A 102 -18.02 -27.58 3.52
CA LEU A 102 -19.01 -28.22 2.64
C LEU A 102 -18.96 -29.76 2.71
N SER A 103 -17.78 -30.33 2.95
CA SER A 103 -17.64 -31.78 3.12
C SER A 103 -18.23 -32.27 4.45
N GLN A 104 -18.14 -31.47 5.52
CA GLN A 104 -18.77 -31.78 6.81
C GLN A 104 -20.29 -31.72 6.71
N LEU A 105 -20.84 -30.71 6.01
CA LEU A 105 -22.28 -30.57 5.80
C LEU A 105 -22.92 -31.72 5.00
N LEU A 106 -22.14 -32.41 4.16
CA LEU A 106 -22.59 -33.58 3.39
C LEU A 106 -22.55 -34.89 4.19
N VAL A 107 -21.76 -34.94 5.27
CA VAL A 107 -21.60 -36.14 6.12
C VAL A 107 -22.62 -36.17 7.27
N ASP A 108 -23.20 -35.02 7.62
CA ASP A 108 -24.18 -34.86 8.71
C ASP A 108 -25.67 -34.96 8.27
N VAL A 109 -25.95 -35.52 7.09
CA VAL A 109 -27.32 -35.81 6.55
C VAL A 109 -27.54 -37.31 6.45
#